data_AF-A0A7S1ZBN5-F1
#
_entry.id   AF-A0A7S1ZBN5-F1
#
_cell.length_a   1.000
_cell.length_b   1.000
_cell.length_c   1.000
_cell.angle_alpha   90.00
_cell.angle_beta   90.00
_cell.angle_gamma   90.00
#
_symmetry.space_group_name_H-M   'P 1'
#
loop_
_entity.id
_entity.type
_entity.pdbx_description
1 polymer ?
#
loop_
_entity_poly.entity_id
_entity_poly.type
_entity_poly.pdbx_seq_one_letter_code
_entity_poly.pdbx_strand_id
1 'polypeptide(L)'
;ALSNLGHMHIGGGSDGDLAVAMGSGSIGRGQQLEPPKDRNQLANMRVIRRNLVYAVGLPPSVATEETLRKPEYFGEYGKISKIVINRNHNGNGDPRRASASAYVTFGHKEDTLSCILALD
;
A
#
# COMPACT_ATOMS: atom_id res chain seq x y z
N ALA A 1 28.61 -43.88 27.29
CA ALA A 1 29.73 -44.52 26.58
C ALA A 1 29.82 -43.85 25.21
N LEU A 2 30.81 -42.99 24.94
CA LEU A 2 32.13 -43.34 24.37
C LEU A 2 31.92 -44.19 23.08
N SER A 3 32.40 -43.86 21.88
CA SER A 3 33.70 -43.27 21.51
C SER A 3 33.73 -42.95 19.99
N ASN A 4 34.49 -41.92 19.57
CA ASN A 4 35.56 -41.88 18.54
C ASN A 4 35.55 -42.88 17.35
N LEU A 5 36.14 -42.65 16.16
CA LEU A 5 36.88 -41.58 15.47
C LEU A 5 37.36 -42.22 14.13
N GLY A 6 37.58 -41.42 13.07
CA GLY A 6 38.39 -41.78 11.90
C GLY A 6 37.55 -41.91 10.63
N HIS A 7 37.91 -41.32 9.48
CA HIS A 7 39.21 -41.42 8.83
C HIS A 7 39.34 -40.30 7.77
N MET A 8 40.48 -39.59 7.74
CA MET A 8 40.89 -38.68 6.66
C MET A 8 41.48 -39.48 5.51
N HIS A 9 41.19 -39.14 4.25
CA HIS A 9 42.02 -39.54 3.12
C HIS A 9 42.37 -38.33 2.25
N ILE A 10 43.68 -38.16 2.06
CA ILE A 10 44.37 -37.18 1.23
C ILE A 10 44.84 -37.87 -0.05
N GLY A 11 44.60 -37.23 -1.20
CA GLY A 11 45.34 -37.42 -2.46
C GLY A 11 45.08 -36.16 -3.30
N GLY A 12 46.05 -35.30 -3.61
CA GLY A 12 47.20 -35.56 -4.52
C GLY A 12 46.67 -35.48 -5.95
N GLY A 13 46.94 -34.50 -6.82
CA GLY A 13 48.13 -33.69 -7.08
C GLY A 13 48.50 -33.92 -8.55
N SER A 14 48.97 -32.87 -9.27
CA SER A 14 49.59 -32.86 -10.62
C SER A 14 48.67 -33.25 -11.81
N ASP A 15 48.73 -32.70 -13.02
CA ASP A 15 49.62 -31.77 -13.73
C ASP A 15 48.88 -31.40 -15.04
N GLY A 16 49.09 -30.22 -15.63
CA GLY A 16 48.51 -29.95 -16.97
C GLY A 16 48.41 -28.49 -17.39
N ASP A 17 49.55 -27.92 -17.74
CA ASP A 17 49.81 -26.70 -18.51
C ASP A 17 48.83 -26.44 -19.69
N LEU A 18 48.40 -25.19 -19.93
CA LEU A 18 48.73 -24.41 -21.14
C LEU A 18 47.91 -23.10 -21.31
N ALA A 19 48.65 -22.04 -21.63
CA ALA A 19 48.32 -20.95 -22.56
C ALA A 19 47.38 -19.79 -22.14
N VAL A 20 48.03 -18.68 -21.76
CA VAL A 20 47.55 -17.31 -22.01
C VAL A 20 47.64 -17.02 -23.52
N ALA A 21 46.51 -16.67 -24.14
CA ALA A 21 46.48 -16.03 -25.46
C ALA A 21 45.57 -14.80 -25.41
N MET A 22 46.17 -13.64 -25.71
CA MET A 22 45.51 -12.36 -25.84
C MET A 22 44.54 -12.35 -27.03
N GLY A 23 43.35 -11.79 -26.84
CA GLY A 23 42.34 -11.61 -27.88
C GLY A 23 41.43 -10.44 -27.57
N SER A 24 41.67 -9.34 -28.27
CA SER A 24 40.97 -8.05 -28.27
C SER A 24 39.45 -8.15 -28.46
N GLY A 25 38.67 -7.27 -27.82
CA GLY A 25 37.26 -7.10 -28.18
C GLY A 25 36.42 -6.41 -27.11
N SER A 26 36.16 -5.11 -27.33
CA SER A 26 35.18 -4.25 -26.68
C SER A 26 33.78 -4.85 -26.53
N ILE A 27 33.08 -4.52 -25.42
CA ILE A 27 31.78 -3.81 -25.38
C ILE A 27 31.30 -3.70 -23.92
N GLY A 28 30.85 -2.51 -23.55
CA GLY A 28 30.56 -2.08 -22.18
C GLY A 28 29.53 -2.94 -21.46
N ARG A 29 29.84 -3.25 -20.20
CA ARG A 29 28.86 -3.69 -19.21
C ARG A 29 27.86 -2.54 -19.02
N GLY A 30 26.70 -2.66 -19.67
CA GLY A 30 25.55 -1.82 -19.35
C GLY A 30 25.28 -1.89 -17.86
N GLN A 31 25.19 -0.72 -17.22
CA GLN A 31 24.64 -0.60 -15.88
C GLN A 31 23.32 -1.36 -15.85
N GLN A 32 23.29 -2.44 -15.06
CA GLN A 32 22.05 -2.99 -14.55
C GLN A 32 21.31 -1.83 -13.86
N LEU A 33 20.21 -1.38 -14.46
CA LEU A 33 19.26 -0.50 -13.80
C LEU A 33 18.70 -1.28 -12.62
N GLU A 34 19.35 -1.17 -11.46
CA GLU A 34 18.80 -1.70 -10.23
C GLU A 34 17.44 -1.01 -10.01
N PRO A 35 16.32 -1.76 -9.93
CA PRO A 35 15.07 -1.16 -9.50
C PRO A 35 15.31 -0.56 -8.11
N PRO A 36 14.82 0.66 -7.82
CA PRO A 36 15.10 1.34 -6.56
C PRO A 36 14.82 0.41 -5.38
N LYS A 37 15.90 -0.01 -4.71
CA LYS A 37 15.94 -0.89 -3.53
C LYS A 37 15.49 -0.14 -2.27
N ASP A 38 14.46 0.67 -2.37
CA ASP A 38 13.97 1.45 -1.25
C ASP A 38 12.45 1.49 -1.25
N ARG A 39 11.85 0.32 -1.04
CA ARG A 39 10.44 0.20 -0.59
C ARG A 39 10.18 1.10 0.64
N ASN A 40 11.22 1.42 1.39
CA ASN A 40 11.20 2.23 2.61
C ASN A 40 11.03 3.74 2.37
N GLN A 41 11.38 4.27 1.19
CA GLN A 41 11.25 5.71 0.91
C GLN A 41 9.78 6.16 0.67
N LEU A 42 8.88 5.21 0.39
CA LEU A 42 7.44 5.48 0.30
C LEU A 42 6.73 5.45 1.67
N ALA A 43 7.38 4.91 2.71
CA ALA A 43 6.76 4.70 4.03
C ALA A 43 6.37 6.02 4.74
N ASN A 44 6.95 7.16 4.33
CA ASN A 44 6.71 8.47 4.94
C ASN A 44 6.03 9.48 4.02
N MET A 45 5.57 9.07 2.82
CA MET A 45 4.87 9.97 1.90
C MET A 45 3.42 10.16 2.36
N ARG A 46 3.08 11.37 2.83
CA ARG A 46 1.70 11.74 3.19
C ARG A 46 1.01 12.39 2.00
N VAL A 47 -0.13 11.84 1.57
CA VAL A 47 -0.94 12.40 0.48
C VAL A 47 -2.05 13.27 1.08
N ILE A 48 -2.09 14.55 0.70
CA ILE A 48 -3.19 15.46 1.07
C ILE A 48 -4.21 15.48 -0.07
N ARG A 49 -5.49 15.32 0.27
CA ARG A 49 -6.62 15.40 -0.68
C ARG A 49 -7.55 16.53 -0.25
N ARG A 50 -7.59 17.62 -1.01
CA ARG A 50 -8.38 18.83 -0.69
C ARG A 50 -9.86 18.73 -1.06
N ASN A 51 -10.26 17.70 -1.79
CA ASN A 51 -11.63 17.45 -2.25
C ASN A 51 -12.27 16.21 -1.59
N LEU A 52 -11.86 15.92 -0.35
CA LEU A 52 -12.25 14.71 0.37
C LEU A 52 -12.80 15.09 1.74
N VAL A 53 -13.95 14.50 2.08
CA VAL A 53 -14.56 14.53 3.41
C VAL A 53 -14.41 13.15 4.05
N TYR A 54 -14.02 13.11 5.32
CA TYR A 54 -14.00 11.91 6.12
C TYR A 54 -15.09 11.98 7.20
N ALA A 55 -16.12 11.16 7.04
CA ALA A 55 -17.24 11.06 7.98
C ALA A 55 -17.05 9.85 8.89
N VAL A 56 -17.33 10.00 10.18
CA VAL A 56 -17.22 8.93 11.20
C VAL A 56 -18.52 8.81 11.99
N GLY A 57 -18.72 7.67 12.65
CA GLY A 57 -19.91 7.45 13.48
C GLY A 57 -21.19 7.23 12.68
N LEU A 58 -21.09 6.87 11.40
CA LEU A 58 -22.25 6.62 10.55
C LEU A 58 -22.99 5.38 11.05
N PRO A 59 -24.32 5.45 11.27
CA PRO A 59 -25.13 4.28 11.52
C PRO A 59 -25.00 3.25 10.39
N PRO A 60 -24.91 1.94 10.68
CA PRO A 60 -24.76 0.92 9.66
C PRO A 60 -25.85 0.96 8.59
N SER A 61 -27.08 1.32 8.98
CA SER A 61 -28.24 1.42 8.09
C SER A 61 -28.08 2.50 7.01
N VAL A 62 -27.37 3.59 7.28
CA VAL A 62 -27.16 4.68 6.31
C VAL A 62 -25.81 4.59 5.59
N ALA A 63 -24.90 3.76 6.08
CA ALA A 63 -23.55 3.56 5.53
C ALA A 63 -23.54 2.73 4.23
N THR A 64 -24.25 3.21 3.22
CA THR A 64 -24.30 2.65 1.85
C THR A 64 -24.01 3.76 0.84
N GLU A 65 -23.33 3.43 -0.27
CA GLU A 65 -22.97 4.44 -1.27
C GLU A 65 -24.21 5.12 -1.86
N GLU A 66 -25.28 4.36 -2.12
CA GLU A 66 -26.52 4.90 -2.65
C GLU A 66 -27.12 5.95 -1.70
N THR A 67 -27.24 5.61 -0.41
CA THR A 67 -27.82 6.52 0.59
C THR A 67 -26.97 7.77 0.74
N LEU A 68 -25.65 7.63 0.85
CA LEU A 68 -24.75 8.77 1.00
C LEU A 68 -24.72 9.69 -0.23
N ARG A 69 -25.11 9.20 -1.41
CA ARG A 69 -25.25 10.02 -2.63
C ARG A 69 -26.58 10.77 -2.73
N LYS A 70 -27.57 10.43 -1.92
CA LYS A 70 -28.86 11.12 -1.94
C LYS A 70 -28.69 12.58 -1.51
N PRO A 71 -29.56 13.48 -2.02
CA PRO A 71 -29.55 14.89 -1.62
C PRO A 71 -29.71 15.04 -0.10
N GLU A 72 -30.46 14.18 0.57
CA GLU A 72 -30.64 14.20 2.04
C GLU A 72 -29.34 13.97 2.85
N TYR A 73 -28.23 13.63 2.19
CA TYR A 73 -26.92 13.39 2.80
C TYR A 73 -25.84 14.22 2.10
N PHE A 74 -24.79 13.60 1.55
CA PHE A 74 -23.70 14.34 0.91
C PHE A 74 -24.04 14.84 -0.50
N GLY A 75 -25.13 14.34 -1.10
CA GLY A 75 -25.55 14.73 -2.44
C GLY A 75 -26.02 16.18 -2.55
N GLU A 76 -26.46 16.80 -1.44
CA GLU A 76 -26.87 18.22 -1.42
C GLU A 76 -25.70 19.16 -1.73
N TYR A 77 -24.49 18.82 -1.28
CA TYR A 77 -23.33 19.70 -1.42
C TYR A 77 -22.72 19.69 -2.82
N GLY A 78 -22.97 18.65 -3.61
CA GLY A 78 -22.50 18.59 -5.00
C GLY A 78 -22.22 17.19 -5.52
N LYS A 79 -21.56 17.13 -6.68
CA LYS A 79 -21.37 15.86 -7.41
C LYS A 79 -20.30 15.00 -6.75
N ILE A 80 -20.70 13.83 -6.27
CA ILE A 80 -19.78 12.87 -5.64
C ILE A 80 -19.09 12.01 -6.72
N SER A 81 -17.76 12.07 -6.75
CA SER A 81 -16.91 11.28 -7.65
C SER A 81 -16.67 9.87 -7.11
N LYS A 82 -16.36 9.73 -5.81
CA LYS A 82 -16.07 8.42 -5.20
C LYS A 82 -16.53 8.39 -3.75
N ILE A 83 -17.01 7.23 -3.31
CA ILE A 83 -17.26 6.92 -1.91
C ILE A 83 -16.47 5.66 -1.55
N VAL A 84 -15.83 5.66 -0.38
CA VAL A 84 -15.24 4.46 0.21
C VAL A 84 -15.76 4.33 1.62
N ILE A 85 -16.47 3.24 1.91
CA ILE A 85 -17.06 3.00 3.22
C ILE A 85 -16.21 1.96 3.96
N ASN A 86 -15.82 2.28 5.19
CA ASN A 86 -15.19 1.36 6.11
C ASN A 86 -16.17 1.03 7.23
N ARG A 87 -16.58 -0.23 7.34
CA ARG A 87 -17.52 -0.69 8.37
C ARG A 87 -16.73 -1.41 9.45
N ASN A 88 -16.63 -0.80 10.64
CA ASN A 88 -16.01 -1.44 11.78
C ASN A 88 -17.10 -2.12 12.62
N HIS A 89 -17.08 -3.46 12.63
CA HIS A 89 -17.80 -4.23 13.64
C HIS A 89 -16.91 -4.28 14.88
N ASN A 90 -17.26 -3.54 15.93
CA ASN A 90 -16.54 -3.63 17.20
C ASN A 90 -16.53 -5.10 17.66
N GLY A 91 -15.35 -5.62 18.02
CA GLY A 91 -15.04 -7.06 18.13
C GLY A 91 -15.88 -7.90 19.11
N ASN A 92 -16.81 -7.28 19.87
CA ASN A 92 -17.79 -7.98 20.68
C ASN A 92 -19.07 -8.36 19.92
N GLY A 93 -19.18 -8.02 18.62
CA GLY A 93 -20.32 -8.38 17.79
C GLY A 93 -21.64 -7.68 18.16
N ASP A 94 -21.60 -6.70 19.07
CA ASP A 94 -22.79 -5.94 19.46
C ASP A 94 -23.22 -4.99 18.31
N PRO A 95 -24.37 -5.21 17.67
CA PRO A 95 -24.79 -4.42 16.52
C PRO A 95 -25.10 -2.96 16.87
N ARG A 96 -25.40 -2.67 18.15
CA ARG A 96 -25.73 -1.32 18.62
C ARG A 96 -24.49 -0.44 18.75
N ARG A 97 -23.30 -1.05 18.80
CA ARG A 97 -21.99 -0.37 18.80
C ARG A 97 -21.32 -0.36 17.43
N ALA A 98 -21.90 -1.01 16.43
CA ALA A 98 -21.37 -1.00 15.08
C ALA A 98 -21.48 0.41 14.50
N SER A 99 -20.37 0.94 13.98
CA SER A 99 -20.35 2.21 13.25
C SER A 99 -19.52 2.07 12.00
N ALA A 100 -19.82 2.91 11.01
CA ALA A 100 -19.02 3.02 9.81
C ALA A 100 -18.35 4.39 9.74
N SER A 101 -17.28 4.44 8.97
CA SER A 101 -16.72 5.67 8.44
C SER A 101 -16.78 5.67 6.92
N ALA A 102 -16.77 6.86 6.33
CA ALA A 102 -16.81 7.01 4.88
C ALA A 102 -15.84 8.10 4.43
N TYR A 103 -15.13 7.82 3.34
CA TYR A 103 -14.38 8.80 2.58
C TYR A 103 -15.23 9.20 1.37
N VAL A 104 -15.66 10.46 1.34
CA VAL A 104 -16.46 11.03 0.25
C VAL A 104 -15.59 11.97 -0.55
N THR A 105 -15.40 11.70 -1.84
CA THR A 105 -14.62 12.54 -2.75
C THR A 105 -15.56 13.26 -3.69
N PHE A 106 -15.57 14.60 -3.66
CA PHE A 106 -16.36 15.42 -4.58
C PHE A 106 -15.62 15.68 -5.89
N GLY A 107 -16.40 15.97 -6.94
CA GLY A 107 -15.87 16.39 -8.24
C GLY A 107 -15.22 17.77 -8.18
N HIS A 108 -15.81 18.70 -7.43
CA HIS A 108 -15.29 20.04 -7.25
C HIS A 108 -14.83 20.28 -5.81
N LYS A 109 -13.77 21.08 -5.67
CA LYS A 109 -13.24 21.47 -4.35
C LYS A 109 -14.20 22.40 -3.60
N GLU A 110 -14.96 23.22 -4.32
CA GLU A 110 -15.98 24.10 -3.74
C GLU A 110 -17.08 23.30 -3.04
N ASP A 111 -17.59 22.23 -3.66
CA ASP A 111 -18.57 21.31 -3.05
C ASP A 111 -18.05 20.70 -1.73
N THR A 112 -16.76 20.34 -1.69
CA THR A 112 -16.11 19.83 -0.47
C THR A 112 -16.08 20.88 0.62
N LEU A 113 -15.72 22.12 0.27
CA LEU A 113 -15.67 23.22 1.21
C LEU A 113 -17.07 23.54 1.75
N SER A 114 -18.08 23.61 0.89
CA SER A 114 -19.48 23.79 1.29
C SER A 114 -19.95 22.71 2.26
N CYS A 115 -19.61 21.44 1.99
CA CYS A 115 -19.93 20.33 2.88
C CYS A 115 -19.27 20.48 4.26
N ILE A 116 -17.97 20.80 4.29
CA ILE A 116 -17.24 21.00 5.55
C ILE A 116 -17.84 22.16 6.34
N LEU A 117 -18.07 23.31 5.70
CA LEU A 117 -18.61 24.50 6.37
C LEU A 117 -20.04 24.31 6.88
N ALA A 118 -20.83 23.44 6.25
CA ALA A 118 -22.18 23.13 6.71
C ALA A 118 -22.22 22.13 7.88
N LEU A 119 -21.12 21.39 8.11
CA LEU A 119 -21.02 20.31 9.10
C LEU A 119 -19.98 20.57 10.21
N ASP A 120 -19.23 21.68 10.13
CA ASP A 120 -18.37 22.21 11.19
C ASP A 120 -19.21 22.78 12.34
#